data_AF-A0A830CVB6-F1
#
_entry.id   AF-A0A830CVB6-F1
#
_cell.length_a   1.000
_cell.length_b   1.000
_cell.length_c   1.000
_cell.angle_alpha   90.00
_cell.angle_beta   90.00
_cell.angle_gamma   90.00
#
_symmetry.space_group_name_H-M   'P 1'
#
loop_
_entity.id
_entity.type
_entity.pdbx_description
1 polymer ?
#
loop_
_entity_poly.entity_id
_entity_poly.type
_entity_poly.pdbx_seq_one_letter_code
_entity_poly.pdbx_strand_id
1 'polypeptide(L)'
;MHVFDLEELESATDHFSPSQLIGKGSHGSVYRGLLKDGNLAVAIKKQSLALQKLRDNTKIENEASILSSIPPNFSCLIDLLGVSHDAYGNKLIVTRHMPNGTLHEALHISTTPPSWRKRVEIALRVAKGVRFLHESNPAIVHRDIKSANILFDRSWSATLADFGLAVRLDSKDAETKLPAGTIGYIDPSYTTPSKLSTKVDVFSYGVVLLELISGRKAMDVNKSPPSIVEWALPLIQQGRAMEVCDKRVRMPSDVARTVKQMLSLAARCLSTRESARPAMGEIVVSLEKLTIGPIQLSEPTNSSFRDIIVKMMGFRKFRFGGTVTKSGTCGDHDRGSGLSTNSGSISKGTLLVREILADITLK
;
A
#
# COMPACT_ATOMS: atom_id res chain seq x y z
N MET A 1 19.29 -14.83 9.88
CA MET A 1 19.19 -13.80 8.83
C MET A 1 20.15 -14.19 7.72
N HIS A 2 19.65 -14.40 6.49
CA HIS A 2 20.48 -14.79 5.35
C HIS A 2 21.17 -13.55 4.75
N VAL A 3 22.40 -13.73 4.24
CA VAL A 3 23.16 -12.69 3.54
C VAL A 3 23.30 -13.14 2.09
N PHE A 4 22.74 -12.35 1.18
CA PHE A 4 22.76 -12.63 -0.26
C PHE A 4 24.00 -12.03 -0.91
N ASP A 5 24.56 -12.74 -1.89
CA ASP A 5 25.61 -12.20 -2.75
C ASP A 5 25.05 -11.13 -3.69
N LEU A 6 25.78 -10.04 -3.90
CA LEU A 6 25.33 -8.94 -4.75
C LEU A 6 25.09 -9.41 -6.20
N GLU A 7 25.97 -10.27 -6.72
CA GLU A 7 25.87 -10.83 -8.08
C GLU A 7 24.56 -11.60 -8.27
N GLU A 8 24.10 -12.32 -7.24
CA GLU A 8 22.82 -13.02 -7.27
C GLU A 8 21.65 -12.03 -7.39
N LEU A 9 21.66 -10.97 -6.58
CA LEU A 9 20.62 -9.93 -6.60
C LEU A 9 20.64 -9.12 -7.89
N GLU A 10 21.82 -8.85 -8.46
CA GLU A 10 21.97 -8.22 -9.76
C GLU A 10 21.41 -9.11 -10.86
N SER A 11 21.75 -10.39 -10.88
CA SER A 11 21.19 -11.33 -11.86
C SER A 11 19.66 -11.45 -11.72
N ALA A 12 19.14 -11.48 -10.49
CA ALA A 12 17.70 -11.59 -10.23
C ALA A 12 16.91 -10.37 -10.68
N THR A 13 17.54 -9.19 -10.73
CA THR A 13 16.89 -7.89 -11.04
C THR A 13 17.25 -7.34 -12.42
N ASP A 14 17.93 -8.12 -13.26
CA ASP A 14 18.48 -7.64 -14.53
C ASP A 14 19.36 -6.40 -14.31
N HIS A 15 20.33 -6.52 -13.39
CA HIS A 15 21.23 -5.46 -12.95
C HIS A 15 20.51 -4.20 -12.45
N PHE A 16 19.48 -4.39 -11.62
CA PHE A 16 18.62 -3.31 -11.14
C PHE A 16 18.03 -2.46 -12.29
N SER A 17 17.62 -3.13 -13.37
CA SER A 17 17.02 -2.50 -14.54
C SER A 17 15.81 -1.63 -14.15
N PRO A 18 15.63 -0.45 -14.77
CA PRO A 18 14.42 0.36 -14.58
C PRO A 18 13.13 -0.40 -14.87
N SER A 19 13.17 -1.44 -15.70
CA SER A 19 12.02 -2.31 -15.99
C SER A 19 11.56 -3.15 -14.79
N GLN A 20 12.45 -3.40 -13.82
CA GLN A 20 12.15 -4.12 -12.58
C GLN A 20 11.80 -3.17 -11.42
N LEU A 21 11.82 -1.85 -11.63
CA LEU A 21 11.47 -0.89 -10.59
C LEU A 21 9.98 -0.98 -10.26
N ILE A 22 9.65 -1.38 -9.03
CA ILE A 22 8.27 -1.51 -8.55
C ILE A 22 7.86 -0.42 -7.56
N GLY A 23 8.81 0.34 -7.02
CA GLY A 23 8.52 1.44 -6.12
C GLY A 23 9.69 2.40 -5.97
N LYS A 24 9.40 3.69 -5.81
CA LYS A 24 10.40 4.73 -5.54
C LYS A 24 9.83 5.76 -4.59
N GLY A 25 10.57 6.07 -3.53
CA GLY A 25 10.15 7.05 -2.52
C GLY A 25 11.34 7.65 -1.78
N SER A 26 11.05 8.39 -0.71
CA SER A 26 12.06 9.01 0.17
C SER A 26 13.00 7.97 0.80
N HIS A 27 12.53 6.73 0.97
CA HIS A 27 13.29 5.62 1.56
C HIS A 27 14.11 4.81 0.55
N GLY A 28 14.08 5.18 -0.74
CA GLY A 28 14.85 4.50 -1.77
C GLY A 28 14.02 3.95 -2.93
N SER A 29 14.63 3.03 -3.68
CA SER A 29 14.05 2.35 -4.83
C SER A 29 13.91 0.87 -4.52
N VAL A 30 12.78 0.29 -4.91
CA VAL A 30 12.48 -1.13 -4.71
C VAL A 30 12.38 -1.80 -6.07
N TYR A 31 13.15 -2.85 -6.26
CA TYR A 31 13.20 -3.62 -7.50
C TYR A 31 12.61 -5.00 -7.28
N ARG A 32 11.85 -5.49 -8.25
CA ARG A 32 11.42 -6.89 -8.30
C ARG A 32 12.59 -7.75 -8.76
N GLY A 33 12.85 -8.82 -8.02
CA GLY A 33 13.82 -9.84 -8.39
C GLY A 33 13.17 -11.20 -8.53
N LEU A 34 13.76 -12.08 -9.34
CA LEU A 34 13.47 -13.51 -9.34
C LEU A 34 14.75 -14.29 -9.02
N LEU A 35 14.85 -14.79 -7.79
CA LEU A 35 15.98 -15.64 -7.40
C LEU A 35 15.87 -16.98 -8.12
N LYS A 36 16.97 -17.40 -8.75
CA LYS A 36 17.03 -18.65 -9.53
C LYS A 36 16.85 -19.86 -8.62
N ASP A 37 17.41 -19.79 -7.42
CA ASP A 37 17.27 -20.82 -6.40
C ASP A 37 15.84 -20.78 -5.83
N GLY A 38 15.09 -21.84 -6.11
CA GLY A 38 13.71 -21.99 -5.64
C GLY A 38 12.66 -21.17 -6.39
N ASN A 39 13.01 -20.48 -7.49
CA ASN A 39 12.10 -19.66 -8.30
C ASN A 39 11.30 -18.65 -7.46
N LEU A 40 12.00 -17.98 -6.51
CA LEU A 40 11.39 -17.13 -5.52
C LEU A 40 11.37 -15.67 -5.99
N ALA A 41 10.16 -15.09 -6.06
CA ALA A 41 10.00 -13.67 -6.35
C ALA A 41 10.28 -12.83 -5.09
N VAL A 42 11.20 -11.87 -5.21
CA VAL A 42 11.66 -11.00 -4.11
C VAL A 42 11.50 -9.52 -4.45
N ALA A 43 11.50 -8.68 -3.43
CA ALA A 43 11.59 -7.24 -3.53
C ALA A 43 12.91 -6.78 -2.88
N ILE A 44 13.73 -6.06 -3.63
CA ILE A 44 15.05 -5.61 -3.20
C ILE A 44 15.03 -4.09 -3.07
N LYS A 45 15.13 -3.60 -1.85
CA LYS A 45 15.17 -2.17 -1.53
C LYS A 45 16.63 -1.71 -1.52
N LYS A 46 16.96 -0.76 -2.40
CA LYS A 46 18.19 0.02 -2.36
C LYS A 46 17.87 1.42 -1.84
N GLN A 47 18.81 1.99 -1.11
CA GLN A 47 18.72 3.38 -0.68
C GLN A 47 18.69 4.36 -1.87
N SER A 48 18.10 5.54 -1.68
CA SER A 48 18.08 6.57 -2.73
C SER A 48 19.49 7.14 -2.95
N LEU A 49 19.80 7.55 -4.19
CA LEU A 49 21.08 8.19 -4.52
C LEU A 49 21.36 9.42 -3.66
N ALA A 50 20.33 10.18 -3.30
CA ALA A 50 20.47 11.36 -2.44
C ALA A 50 20.95 10.98 -1.03
N LEU A 51 20.35 9.95 -0.42
CA LEU A 51 20.76 9.48 0.90
C LEU A 51 22.11 8.78 0.88
N GLN A 52 22.47 8.09 -0.22
CA GLN A 52 23.81 7.54 -0.42
C GLN A 52 24.88 8.64 -0.45
N LYS A 53 24.62 9.77 -1.14
CA LYS A 53 25.53 10.93 -1.15
C LYS A 53 25.70 11.53 0.24
N LEU A 54 24.65 11.53 1.05
CA LEU A 54 24.68 12.00 2.45
C LEU A 54 25.24 10.95 3.42
N ARG A 55 25.52 9.72 2.95
CA ARG A 55 25.90 8.55 3.77
C ARG A 55 24.91 8.27 4.92
N ASP A 56 23.64 8.63 4.75
CA ASP A 56 22.61 8.43 5.78
C ASP A 56 21.94 7.07 5.61
N ASN A 57 22.59 6.01 6.07
CA ASN A 57 22.05 4.64 6.01
C ASN A 57 21.08 4.32 7.16
N THR A 58 20.72 5.30 7.99
CA THR A 58 20.05 5.05 9.27
C THR A 58 18.69 4.36 9.09
N LYS A 59 17.91 4.74 8.08
CA LYS A 59 16.57 4.18 7.86
C LYS A 59 16.60 2.74 7.36
N ILE A 60 17.47 2.42 6.39
CA ILE A 60 17.56 1.07 5.83
C ILE A 60 18.22 0.12 6.86
N GLU A 61 19.16 0.61 7.66
CA GLU A 61 19.73 -0.17 8.75
C GLU A 61 18.72 -0.44 9.87
N ASN A 62 17.94 0.58 10.24
CA ASN A 62 16.87 0.45 11.21
C ASN A 62 15.79 -0.54 10.76
N GLU A 63 15.36 -0.46 9.50
CA GLU A 63 14.38 -1.41 8.94
C GLU A 63 14.91 -2.84 8.98
N ALA A 64 16.15 -3.09 8.56
CA ALA A 64 16.77 -4.41 8.66
C ALA A 64 16.84 -4.90 10.12
N SER A 65 17.24 -4.03 11.05
CA SER A 65 17.33 -4.33 12.48
C SER A 65 15.97 -4.71 13.08
N ILE A 66 14.92 -3.95 12.77
CA ILE A 66 13.56 -4.21 13.27
C ILE A 66 13.03 -5.51 12.67
N LEU A 67 13.08 -5.65 11.34
CA LEU A 67 12.56 -6.84 10.66
C LEU A 67 13.31 -8.12 11.07
N SER A 68 14.61 -8.04 11.34
CA SER A 68 15.39 -9.20 11.81
C SER A 68 14.96 -9.72 13.19
N SER A 69 14.30 -8.88 14.01
CA SER A 69 13.77 -9.26 15.31
C SER A 69 12.34 -9.82 15.27
N ILE A 70 11.68 -9.73 14.12
CA ILE A 70 10.33 -10.25 13.93
C ILE A 70 10.43 -11.74 13.57
N PRO A 71 9.64 -12.63 14.21
CA PRO A 71 9.59 -14.04 13.85
C PRO A 71 9.22 -14.23 12.37
N PRO A 72 9.86 -15.16 11.66
CA PRO A 72 9.53 -15.43 10.26
C PRO A 72 8.08 -15.91 10.13
N ASN A 73 7.45 -15.60 9.00
CA ASN A 73 6.07 -15.99 8.65
C ASN A 73 4.98 -15.40 9.55
N PHE A 74 5.28 -14.33 10.30
CA PHE A 74 4.24 -13.55 10.95
C PHE A 74 3.42 -12.79 9.91
N SER A 75 2.39 -13.45 9.37
CA SER A 75 1.73 -13.08 8.10
C SER A 75 1.19 -11.63 7.99
N CYS A 76 1.06 -10.90 9.11
CA CYS A 76 0.56 -9.53 9.11
C CYS A 76 1.68 -8.47 8.94
N LEU A 77 2.95 -8.85 9.00
CA LEU A 77 4.13 -7.98 8.80
C LEU A 77 5.01 -8.55 7.67
N ILE A 78 5.74 -7.68 6.97
CA ILE A 78 6.52 -8.09 5.80
C ILE A 78 7.69 -8.99 6.21
N ASP A 79 7.86 -10.11 5.50
CA ASP A 79 8.94 -11.06 5.76
C ASP A 79 10.26 -10.54 5.18
N LEU A 80 11.26 -10.39 6.05
CA LEU A 80 12.66 -10.22 5.66
C LEU A 80 13.25 -11.57 5.27
N LEU A 81 13.68 -11.70 4.02
CA LEU A 81 14.36 -12.89 3.53
C LEU A 81 15.86 -12.81 3.83
N GLY A 82 16.44 -11.62 3.73
CA GLY A 82 17.84 -11.39 4.02
C GLY A 82 18.29 -9.98 3.70
N VAL A 83 19.61 -9.79 3.78
CA VAL A 83 20.27 -8.51 3.48
C VAL A 83 21.42 -8.74 2.51
N SER A 84 21.90 -7.67 1.90
CA SER A 84 23.13 -7.66 1.10
C SER A 84 23.79 -6.28 1.20
N HIS A 85 24.89 -6.07 0.49
CA HIS A 85 25.53 -4.78 0.35
C HIS A 85 25.82 -4.53 -1.13
N ASP A 86 25.65 -3.29 -1.58
CA ASP A 86 26.09 -2.89 -2.92
C ASP A 86 27.62 -2.75 -2.99
N ALA A 87 28.14 -2.52 -4.20
CA ALA A 87 29.59 -2.36 -4.45
C ALA A 87 30.25 -1.21 -3.65
N TYR A 88 29.46 -0.30 -3.10
CA TYR A 88 29.93 0.82 -2.28
C TYR A 88 29.75 0.56 -0.78
N GLY A 89 29.30 -0.64 -0.40
CA GLY A 89 29.05 -1.04 0.99
C GLY A 89 27.71 -0.57 1.54
N ASN A 90 26.80 -0.03 0.73
CA ASN A 90 25.47 0.35 1.22
C ASN A 90 24.56 -0.86 1.36
N LYS A 91 23.85 -0.94 2.49
CA LYS A 91 22.95 -2.06 2.78
C LYS A 91 21.80 -2.15 1.78
N LEU A 92 21.45 -3.39 1.42
CA LEU A 92 20.27 -3.76 0.66
C LEU A 92 19.37 -4.65 1.52
N ILE A 93 18.06 -4.46 1.41
CA ILE A 93 17.07 -5.31 2.08
C ILE A 93 16.36 -6.17 1.04
N VAL A 94 16.28 -7.47 1.31
CA VAL A 94 15.57 -8.43 0.46
C VAL A 94 14.35 -8.93 1.23
N THR A 95 13.15 -8.61 0.73
CA THR A 95 11.88 -9.06 1.30
C THR A 95 11.10 -9.91 0.30
N ARG A 96 10.03 -10.56 0.76
CA ARG A 96 9.09 -11.23 -0.14
C ARG A 96 8.43 -10.23 -1.09
N HIS A 97 8.32 -10.58 -2.37
CA HIS A 97 7.59 -9.76 -3.34
C HIS A 97 6.07 -9.79 -3.08
N MET A 98 5.45 -8.61 -3.10
CA MET A 98 4.02 -8.39 -2.86
C MET A 98 3.33 -7.95 -4.17
N PRO A 99 2.86 -8.89 -5.02
CA PRO A 99 2.51 -8.61 -6.41
C PRO A 99 1.18 -7.86 -6.60
N ASN A 100 0.32 -7.82 -5.59
CA ASN A 100 -1.00 -7.18 -5.69
C ASN A 100 -0.98 -5.71 -5.21
N GLY A 101 0.21 -5.11 -5.14
CA GLY A 101 0.39 -3.69 -4.85
C GLY A 101 0.04 -3.31 -3.42
N THR A 102 -0.36 -2.05 -3.26
CA THR A 102 -0.63 -1.37 -1.99
C THR A 102 -2.14 -1.21 -1.73
N LEU A 103 -2.53 -0.99 -0.47
CA LEU A 103 -3.88 -0.57 -0.11
C LEU A 103 -4.23 0.80 -0.72
N HIS A 104 -3.25 1.69 -0.86
CA HIS A 104 -3.45 2.99 -1.51
C HIS A 104 -3.94 2.83 -2.96
N GLU A 105 -3.25 1.99 -3.74
CA GLU A 105 -3.64 1.69 -5.12
C GLU A 105 -5.02 1.04 -5.19
N ALA A 106 -5.27 0.05 -4.31
CA ALA A 106 -6.54 -0.66 -4.25
C ALA A 106 -7.74 0.25 -3.91
N LEU A 107 -7.56 1.28 -3.08
CA LEU A 107 -8.64 2.18 -2.68
C LEU A 107 -8.82 3.38 -3.61
N HIS A 108 -7.73 3.96 -4.12
CA HIS A 108 -7.76 5.29 -4.74
C HIS A 108 -7.45 5.29 -6.24
N ILE A 109 -6.83 4.24 -6.76
CA ILE A 109 -6.45 4.14 -8.18
C ILE A 109 -7.30 3.09 -8.89
N SER A 110 -7.55 1.95 -8.25
CA SER A 110 -8.38 0.88 -8.80
C SER A 110 -9.82 1.35 -9.06
N THR A 111 -10.35 0.96 -10.22
CA THR A 111 -11.76 1.15 -10.58
C THR A 111 -12.69 0.19 -9.84
N THR A 112 -12.14 -0.91 -9.28
CA THR A 112 -12.85 -1.91 -8.50
C THR A 112 -12.26 -1.98 -7.09
N PRO A 113 -12.70 -1.10 -6.17
CA PRO A 113 -12.23 -1.13 -4.78
C PRO A 113 -12.59 -2.44 -4.07
N PRO A 114 -11.86 -2.82 -3.01
CA PRO A 114 -12.17 -4.01 -2.23
C PRO A 114 -13.61 -3.99 -1.68
N SER A 115 -14.22 -5.17 -1.60
CA SER A 115 -15.54 -5.34 -0.99
C SER A 115 -15.51 -4.95 0.50
N TRP A 116 -16.69 -4.66 1.08
CA TRP A 116 -16.80 -4.35 2.50
C TRP A 116 -16.24 -5.45 3.41
N ARG A 117 -16.47 -6.72 3.09
CA ARG A 117 -15.90 -7.85 3.85
C ARG A 117 -14.37 -7.87 3.77
N LYS A 118 -13.81 -7.61 2.58
CA LYS A 118 -12.36 -7.52 2.41
C LYS A 118 -11.77 -6.34 3.17
N ARG A 119 -12.46 -5.20 3.22
CA ARG A 119 -12.03 -4.03 4.03
C ARG A 119 -11.97 -4.35 5.53
N VAL A 120 -12.94 -5.11 6.05
CA VAL A 120 -12.93 -5.60 7.46
C VAL A 120 -11.74 -6.54 7.70
N GLU A 121 -11.51 -7.48 6.79
CA GLU A 121 -10.36 -8.40 6.86
C GLU A 121 -9.03 -7.64 6.87
N ILE A 122 -8.85 -6.67 5.96
CA ILE A 122 -7.66 -5.83 5.89
C ILE A 122 -7.46 -5.07 7.21
N ALA A 123 -8.51 -4.42 7.72
CA ALA A 123 -8.45 -3.71 8.99
C ALA A 123 -7.96 -4.61 10.12
N LEU A 124 -8.54 -5.81 10.24
CA LEU A 124 -8.15 -6.77 11.26
C LEU A 124 -6.70 -7.24 11.10
N ARG A 125 -6.24 -7.55 9.88
CA ARG A 125 -4.86 -7.97 9.63
C ARG A 125 -3.86 -6.89 10.00
N VAL A 126 -4.11 -5.65 9.58
CA VAL A 126 -3.25 -4.51 9.95
C VAL A 126 -3.25 -4.33 11.47
N ALA A 127 -4.41 -4.40 12.12
CA ALA A 127 -4.50 -4.30 13.58
C ALA A 127 -3.69 -5.38 14.31
N LYS A 128 -3.71 -6.63 13.82
CA LYS A 128 -2.89 -7.74 14.34
C LYS A 128 -1.40 -7.48 14.17
N GLY A 129 -0.99 -6.95 13.02
CA GLY A 129 0.38 -6.52 12.77
C GLY A 129 0.87 -5.48 13.77
N VAL A 130 0.11 -4.40 13.93
CA VAL A 130 0.49 -3.31 14.86
C VAL A 130 0.44 -3.77 16.31
N ARG A 131 -0.56 -4.59 16.69
CA ARG A 131 -0.64 -5.19 18.03
C ARG A 131 0.64 -5.96 18.35
N PHE A 132 1.11 -6.81 17.44
CA PHE A 132 2.35 -7.57 17.63
C PHE A 132 3.56 -6.66 17.92
N LEU A 133 3.68 -5.55 17.20
CA LEU A 133 4.75 -4.57 17.44
C LEU A 133 4.62 -3.92 18.82
N HIS A 134 3.40 -3.53 19.22
CA HIS A 134 3.14 -2.87 20.50
C HIS A 134 3.30 -3.80 21.71
N GLU A 135 3.07 -5.10 21.53
CA GLU A 135 3.23 -6.14 22.55
C GLU A 135 4.65 -6.76 22.56
N SER A 136 5.52 -6.34 21.64
CA SER A 136 6.93 -6.72 21.68
C SER A 136 7.62 -6.15 22.92
N ASN A 137 8.75 -6.76 23.33
CA ASN A 137 9.54 -6.28 24.45
C ASN A 137 11.00 -6.01 24.02
N PRO A 138 11.45 -4.74 23.94
CA PRO A 138 10.66 -3.53 24.16
C PRO A 138 9.61 -3.29 23.06
N ALA A 139 8.57 -2.51 23.37
CA ALA A 139 7.51 -2.18 22.42
C ALA A 139 8.06 -1.43 21.20
N ILE A 140 7.60 -1.78 20.01
CA ILE A 140 8.01 -1.18 18.75
C ILE A 140 6.88 -0.26 18.25
N VAL A 141 7.19 1.01 18.03
CA VAL A 141 6.27 1.98 17.38
C VAL A 141 6.70 2.14 15.93
N HIS A 142 5.80 1.88 14.98
CA HIS A 142 6.09 1.90 13.54
C HIS A 142 6.25 3.31 12.98
N ARG A 143 5.40 4.25 13.42
CA ARG A 143 5.37 5.69 13.08
C ARG A 143 5.05 6.06 11.62
N ASP A 144 4.79 5.11 10.76
CA ASP A 144 4.47 5.36 9.34
C ASP A 144 3.40 4.39 8.81
N ILE A 145 2.42 4.10 9.65
CA ILE A 145 1.24 3.32 9.26
C ILE A 145 0.40 4.17 8.31
N LYS A 146 0.31 3.73 7.05
CA LYS A 146 -0.46 4.38 5.98
C LYS A 146 -0.87 3.38 4.91
N SER A 147 -1.86 3.74 4.10
CA SER A 147 -2.34 2.85 3.01
C SER A 147 -1.25 2.47 2.00
N ALA A 148 -0.24 3.32 1.77
CA ALA A 148 0.89 3.00 0.88
C ALA A 148 1.88 1.98 1.45
N ASN A 149 1.89 1.78 2.77
CA ASN A 149 2.77 0.82 3.47
C ASN A 149 2.04 -0.49 3.82
N ILE A 150 0.81 -0.67 3.37
CA ILE A 150 0.05 -1.91 3.53
C ILE A 150 0.03 -2.59 2.17
N LEU A 151 0.74 -3.71 2.04
CA LEU A 151 0.97 -4.43 0.79
C LEU A 151 0.12 -5.70 0.71
N PHE A 152 -0.09 -6.21 -0.50
CA PHE A 152 -0.83 -7.45 -0.75
C PHE A 152 0.02 -8.54 -1.38
N ASP A 153 0.02 -9.71 -0.75
CA ASP A 153 0.62 -10.91 -1.33
C ASP A 153 -0.25 -11.48 -2.46
N ARG A 154 0.17 -12.61 -3.05
CA ARG A 154 -0.55 -13.31 -4.13
C ARG A 154 -1.98 -13.71 -3.75
N SER A 155 -2.24 -13.96 -2.46
CA SER A 155 -3.55 -14.35 -1.92
C SER A 155 -4.44 -13.15 -1.56
N TRP A 156 -4.00 -11.93 -1.89
CA TRP A 156 -4.63 -10.68 -1.45
C TRP A 156 -4.63 -10.52 0.07
N SER A 157 -3.71 -11.16 0.79
CA SER A 157 -3.55 -10.97 2.23
C SER A 157 -2.77 -9.69 2.49
N ALA A 158 -3.31 -8.84 3.38
CA ALA A 158 -2.70 -7.57 3.74
C ALA A 158 -1.54 -7.77 4.73
N THR A 159 -0.47 -7.00 4.52
CA THR A 159 0.76 -7.05 5.30
C THR A 159 1.34 -5.64 5.46
N LEU A 160 1.72 -5.27 6.68
CA LEU A 160 2.36 -3.98 6.96
C LEU A 160 3.86 -4.04 6.63
N ALA A 161 4.36 -2.99 5.98
CA ALA A 161 5.75 -2.85 5.50
C ALA A 161 6.33 -1.47 5.82
N ASP A 162 7.61 -1.27 5.50
CA ASP A 162 8.40 -0.04 5.67
C ASP A 162 8.66 0.36 7.13
N PHE A 163 9.62 -0.32 7.75
CA PHE A 163 10.01 -0.08 9.16
C PHE A 163 11.13 0.95 9.31
N GLY A 164 11.42 1.74 8.26
CA GLY A 164 12.53 2.67 8.26
C GLY A 164 12.44 3.77 9.34
N LEU A 165 11.23 4.08 9.80
CA LEU A 165 10.97 5.04 10.89
C LEU A 165 10.65 4.39 12.24
N ALA A 166 10.62 3.07 12.33
CA ALA A 166 10.22 2.38 13.54
C ALA A 166 11.21 2.59 14.69
N VAL A 167 10.72 2.60 15.94
CA VAL A 167 11.53 2.85 17.14
C VAL A 167 11.12 1.89 18.25
N ARG A 168 12.11 1.37 18.99
CA ARG A 168 11.91 0.61 20.23
C ARG A 168 11.81 1.58 21.41
N LEU A 169 10.71 1.57 22.18
CA LEU A 169 10.45 2.60 23.19
C LEU A 169 11.49 2.69 24.31
N ASP A 170 12.09 1.57 24.73
CA ASP A 170 13.10 1.55 25.79
C ASP A 170 14.54 1.71 25.27
N SER A 171 14.70 2.14 24.02
CA SER A 171 16.02 2.44 23.45
C SER A 171 16.41 3.89 23.72
N LYS A 172 17.71 4.16 23.86
CA LYS A 172 18.25 5.53 23.92
C LYS A 172 17.79 6.39 22.72
N ASP A 173 17.48 5.74 21.60
CA ASP A 173 16.98 6.40 20.41
C ASP A 173 15.57 7.00 20.61
N ALA A 174 14.72 6.40 21.45
CA ALA A 174 13.36 6.87 21.68
C ALA A 174 13.32 8.27 22.31
N GLU A 175 14.26 8.57 23.21
CA GLU A 175 14.35 9.85 23.94
C GLU A 175 14.71 11.03 23.02
N THR A 176 15.36 10.76 21.89
CA THR A 176 15.88 11.79 20.97
C THR A 176 15.18 11.81 19.61
N LYS A 177 14.35 10.81 19.30
CA LYS A 177 13.74 10.70 17.96
C LYS A 177 12.64 11.74 17.74
N LEU A 178 12.97 12.73 16.92
CA LEU A 178 12.02 13.77 16.48
C LEU A 178 10.75 13.16 15.84
N PRO A 179 9.61 13.85 15.94
CA PRO A 179 8.41 13.50 15.19
C PRO A 179 8.68 13.40 13.69
N ALA A 180 8.17 12.32 13.10
CA ALA A 180 8.26 12.04 11.67
C ALA A 180 7.21 10.99 11.32
N GLY A 181 6.73 11.05 10.10
CA GLY A 181 5.71 10.19 9.53
C GLY A 181 5.18 10.84 8.25
N THR A 182 4.04 10.37 7.77
CA THR A 182 3.41 10.93 6.56
C THR A 182 2.30 11.92 6.93
N ILE A 183 2.29 13.10 6.28
CA ILE A 183 1.25 14.12 6.48
C ILE A 183 -0.14 13.52 6.26
N GLY A 184 -1.07 13.83 7.17
CA GLY A 184 -2.41 13.24 7.23
C GLY A 184 -2.53 12.02 8.13
N TYR A 185 -1.42 11.35 8.45
CA TYR A 185 -1.38 10.18 9.35
C TYR A 185 -0.67 10.46 10.67
N ILE A 186 0.15 11.52 10.74
CA ILE A 186 0.85 11.93 11.96
C ILE A 186 -0.19 12.36 13.00
N ASP A 187 -0.06 11.82 14.20
CA ASP A 187 -0.82 12.27 15.37
C ASP A 187 -0.51 13.75 15.66
N PRO A 188 -1.52 14.64 15.67
CA PRO A 188 -1.31 16.06 15.96
C PRO A 188 -0.75 16.31 17.38
N SER A 189 -0.86 15.34 18.29
CA SER A 189 -0.26 15.43 19.64
C SER A 189 1.21 15.02 19.69
N TYR A 190 1.74 14.40 18.62
CA TYR A 190 3.13 13.95 18.55
C TYR A 190 4.06 15.08 18.06
N THR A 191 4.28 16.07 18.93
CA THR A 191 5.03 17.29 18.60
C THR A 191 6.47 17.30 19.12
N THR A 192 6.80 16.43 20.07
CA THR A 192 8.13 16.31 20.68
C THR A 192 8.55 14.84 20.83
N PRO A 193 9.85 14.51 20.94
CA PRO A 193 10.31 13.14 21.18
C PRO A 193 9.65 12.48 22.42
N SER A 194 9.46 13.25 23.49
CA SER A 194 8.81 12.79 24.73
C SER A 194 7.34 12.39 24.58
N LYS A 195 6.71 12.69 23.45
CA LYS A 195 5.34 12.28 23.12
C LYS A 195 5.29 10.97 22.32
N LEU A 196 6.43 10.34 22.06
CA LEU A 196 6.47 9.06 21.38
C LEU A 196 5.84 7.98 22.26
N SER A 197 4.77 7.36 21.75
CA SER A 197 4.08 6.26 22.40
C SER A 197 3.45 5.36 21.35
N THR A 198 2.96 4.18 21.77
CA THR A 198 2.15 3.31 20.91
C THR A 198 0.87 3.98 20.41
N LYS A 199 0.39 5.04 21.07
CA LYS A 199 -0.84 5.75 20.69
C LYS A 199 -0.67 6.62 19.44
N VAL A 200 0.57 6.93 19.04
CA VAL A 200 0.86 7.57 17.75
C VAL A 200 0.43 6.64 16.61
N ASP A 201 0.81 5.36 16.68
CA ASP A 201 0.40 4.36 15.70
C ASP A 201 -1.11 4.10 15.71
N VAL A 202 -1.75 4.14 16.89
CA VAL A 202 -3.20 4.00 17.01
C VAL A 202 -3.92 5.11 16.24
N PHE A 203 -3.42 6.35 16.30
CA PHE A 203 -3.97 7.46 15.53
C PHE A 203 -3.84 7.19 14.02
N SER A 204 -2.64 6.84 13.54
CA SER A 204 -2.39 6.54 12.14
C SER A 204 -3.25 5.38 11.62
N TYR A 205 -3.44 4.34 12.45
CA TYR A 205 -4.37 3.24 12.15
C TYR A 205 -5.84 3.72 12.06
N GLY A 206 -6.25 4.66 12.91
CA GLY A 206 -7.56 5.31 12.82
C GLY A 206 -7.79 6.02 11.48
N VAL A 207 -6.75 6.66 10.92
CA VAL A 207 -6.80 7.26 9.58
C VAL A 207 -6.97 6.18 8.51
N VAL A 208 -6.21 5.08 8.59
CA VAL A 208 -6.35 3.94 7.67
C VAL A 208 -7.76 3.33 7.73
N LEU A 209 -8.39 3.25 8.91
CA LEU A 209 -9.79 2.83 9.03
C LEU A 209 -10.73 3.76 8.27
N LEU A 210 -10.54 5.08 8.35
CA LEU A 210 -11.35 6.03 7.58
C LEU A 210 -11.11 5.89 6.08
N GLU A 211 -9.87 5.69 5.62
CA GLU A 211 -9.57 5.44 4.21
C GLU A 211 -10.25 4.15 3.72
N LEU A 212 -10.15 3.07 4.51
CA LEU A 212 -10.82 1.80 4.22
C LEU A 212 -12.34 1.96 4.14
N ILE A 213 -12.97 2.80 4.97
CA ILE A 213 -14.42 2.93 4.98
C ILE A 213 -14.91 3.89 3.89
N SER A 214 -14.21 5.00 3.68
CA SER A 214 -14.67 6.06 2.76
C SER A 214 -14.16 5.93 1.33
N GLY A 215 -13.05 5.20 1.13
CA GLY A 215 -12.31 5.21 -0.14
C GLY A 215 -11.63 6.56 -0.45
N ARG A 216 -11.65 7.50 0.49
CA ARG A 216 -11.03 8.83 0.35
C ARG A 216 -9.59 8.79 0.84
N LYS A 217 -8.71 9.57 0.20
CA LYS A 217 -7.30 9.72 0.63
C LYS A 217 -7.23 10.45 1.97
N ALA A 218 -6.24 10.12 2.79
CA ALA A 218 -5.99 10.81 4.06
C ALA A 218 -5.92 12.34 3.94
N MET A 219 -5.23 12.83 2.91
CA MET A 219 -5.24 14.23 2.48
C MET A 219 -5.65 14.29 1.00
N ASP A 220 -6.72 15.04 0.71
CA ASP A 220 -7.22 15.24 -0.65
C ASP A 220 -7.52 16.72 -0.89
N VAL A 221 -6.63 17.42 -1.58
CA VAL A 221 -6.75 18.85 -1.89
C VAL A 221 -7.96 19.19 -2.76
N ASN A 222 -8.54 18.19 -3.44
CA ASN A 222 -9.75 18.38 -4.26
C ASN A 222 -11.03 18.27 -3.45
N LYS A 223 -10.92 18.13 -2.12
CA LYS A 223 -12.05 17.98 -1.20
C LYS A 223 -11.97 19.04 -0.11
N SER A 224 -13.13 19.41 0.42
CA SER A 224 -13.24 20.34 1.55
C SER A 224 -14.02 19.69 2.69
N PRO A 225 -13.46 19.60 3.91
CA PRO A 225 -12.06 19.93 4.26
C PRO A 225 -11.09 18.93 3.63
N PRO A 226 -9.81 19.26 3.34
CA PRO A 226 -8.87 18.33 2.69
C PRO A 226 -8.50 17.10 3.51
N SER A 227 -8.44 17.23 4.83
CA SER A 227 -8.18 16.12 5.75
C SER A 227 -9.39 15.20 5.87
N ILE A 228 -9.15 13.90 5.74
CA ILE A 228 -10.20 12.89 5.96
C ILE A 228 -10.72 12.92 7.41
N VAL A 229 -9.85 13.23 8.37
CA VAL A 229 -10.17 13.25 9.80
C VAL A 229 -11.10 14.42 10.11
N GLU A 230 -10.75 15.61 9.62
CA GLU A 230 -11.56 16.83 9.79
C GLU A 230 -12.93 16.72 9.14
N TRP A 231 -13.03 15.95 8.05
CA TRP A 231 -14.30 15.69 7.37
C TRP A 231 -15.16 14.63 8.08
N ALA A 232 -14.57 13.49 8.45
CA ALA A 232 -15.33 12.33 8.90
C ALA A 232 -15.73 12.38 10.38
N LEU A 233 -14.87 12.90 11.26
CA LEU A 233 -15.14 12.91 12.70
C LEU A 233 -16.42 13.68 13.08
N PRO A 234 -16.69 14.89 12.55
CA PRO A 234 -17.93 15.61 12.84
C PRO A 234 -19.17 14.82 12.41
N LEU A 235 -19.13 14.15 11.25
CA LEU A 235 -20.24 13.31 10.78
C LEU A 235 -20.50 12.13 11.71
N ILE A 236 -19.44 11.46 12.18
CA ILE A 236 -19.56 10.34 13.12
C ILE A 236 -20.16 10.81 14.45
N GLN A 237 -19.68 11.93 14.98
CA GLN A 237 -20.14 12.50 16.25
C GLN A 237 -21.59 13.00 16.20
N GLN A 238 -22.04 13.50 15.04
CA GLN A 238 -23.43 13.92 14.80
C GLN A 238 -24.40 12.74 14.54
N GLY A 239 -23.94 11.49 14.68
CA GLY A 239 -24.78 10.30 14.42
C GLY A 239 -24.97 9.99 12.93
N ARG A 240 -24.28 10.72 12.04
CA ARG A 240 -24.35 10.61 10.58
C ARG A 240 -23.23 9.73 9.99
N ALA A 241 -22.72 8.80 10.79
CA ALA A 241 -21.53 8.01 10.48
C ALA A 241 -21.59 7.29 9.12
N MET A 242 -22.77 6.79 8.72
CA MET A 242 -22.91 6.04 7.46
C MET A 242 -22.71 6.91 6.20
N GLU A 243 -22.79 8.24 6.31
CA GLU A 243 -22.49 9.14 5.19
C GLU A 243 -21.02 9.14 4.78
N VAL A 244 -20.13 8.65 5.66
CA VAL A 244 -18.70 8.49 5.40
C VAL A 244 -18.43 7.34 4.42
N CYS A 245 -19.35 6.39 4.26
CA CYS A 245 -19.11 5.15 3.53
C CYS A 245 -18.87 5.36 2.02
N ASP A 246 -17.94 4.60 1.45
CA ASP A 246 -17.62 4.60 0.03
C ASP A 246 -18.83 4.18 -0.82
N LYS A 247 -19.36 5.13 -1.59
CA LYS A 247 -20.54 4.93 -2.43
C LYS A 247 -20.27 4.06 -3.66
N ARG A 248 -19.00 3.80 -4.00
CA ARG A 248 -18.62 2.93 -5.15
C ARG A 248 -18.87 1.46 -4.86
N VAL A 249 -18.97 1.06 -3.59
CA VAL A 249 -19.16 -0.33 -3.18
C VAL A 249 -20.51 -0.48 -2.49
N ARG A 250 -21.42 -1.27 -3.10
CA ARG A 250 -22.73 -1.57 -2.51
C ARG A 250 -22.56 -2.21 -1.13
N MET A 251 -23.17 -1.62 -0.10
CA MET A 251 -23.17 -2.14 1.28
C MET A 251 -24.13 -3.32 1.42
N PRO A 252 -23.66 -4.52 1.80
CA PRO A 252 -24.53 -5.61 2.25
C PRO A 252 -25.21 -5.27 3.58
N SER A 253 -26.48 -5.65 3.75
CA SER A 253 -27.24 -5.36 4.98
C SER A 253 -26.61 -6.00 6.23
N ASP A 254 -26.03 -7.19 6.08
CA ASP A 254 -25.35 -7.92 7.17
C ASP A 254 -24.04 -7.26 7.61
N VAL A 255 -23.40 -6.47 6.75
CA VAL A 255 -22.11 -5.82 7.02
C VAL A 255 -22.28 -4.38 7.52
N ALA A 256 -23.44 -3.75 7.33
CA ALA A 256 -23.69 -2.36 7.72
C ALA A 256 -23.44 -2.08 9.22
N ARG A 257 -23.82 -3.02 10.09
CA ARG A 257 -23.56 -2.92 11.55
C ARG A 257 -22.07 -2.95 11.86
N THR A 258 -21.34 -3.88 11.25
CA THR A 258 -19.88 -4.00 11.36
C THR A 258 -19.19 -2.72 10.92
N VAL A 259 -19.58 -2.12 9.79
CA VAL A 259 -19.00 -0.86 9.31
C VAL A 259 -19.30 0.31 10.25
N LYS A 260 -20.52 0.39 10.79
CA LYS A 260 -20.86 1.40 11.80
C LYS A 260 -19.99 1.28 13.05
N GLN A 261 -19.69 0.05 13.48
CA GLN A 261 -18.79 -0.22 14.61
C GLN A 261 -17.33 0.11 14.27
N MET A 262 -16.86 -0.16 13.05
CA MET A 262 -15.54 0.28 12.59
C MET A 262 -15.41 1.81 12.57
N LEU A 263 -16.45 2.55 12.17
CA LEU A 263 -16.48 4.02 12.23
C LEU A 263 -16.38 4.53 13.67
N SER A 264 -17.11 3.91 14.60
CA SER A 264 -17.00 4.22 16.02
C SER A 264 -15.59 3.94 16.56
N LEU A 265 -14.97 2.84 16.13
CA LEU A 265 -13.60 2.49 16.49
C LEU A 265 -12.60 3.50 15.92
N ALA A 266 -12.74 3.90 14.65
CA ALA A 266 -11.92 4.94 14.03
C ALA A 266 -12.00 6.26 14.82
N ALA A 267 -13.21 6.68 15.22
CA ALA A 267 -13.38 7.89 16.02
C ALA A 267 -12.69 7.81 17.40
N ARG A 268 -12.68 6.62 18.05
CA ARG A 268 -11.93 6.40 19.29
C ARG A 268 -10.41 6.45 19.06
N CYS A 269 -9.91 5.82 18.00
CA CYS A 269 -8.50 5.86 17.63
C CYS A 269 -8.00 7.29 17.35
N LEU A 270 -8.87 8.13 16.76
CA LEU A 270 -8.57 9.51 16.38
C LEU A 270 -8.91 10.53 17.47
N SER A 271 -9.17 10.09 18.71
CA SER A 271 -9.44 10.96 19.84
C SER A 271 -8.28 11.95 20.07
N THR A 272 -8.61 13.22 20.32
CA THR A 272 -7.65 14.25 20.73
C THR A 272 -7.02 13.94 22.09
N ARG A 273 -7.78 13.26 22.99
CA ARG A 273 -7.23 12.73 24.23
C ARG A 273 -6.57 11.37 23.96
N GLU A 274 -5.25 11.33 24.08
CA GLU A 274 -4.43 10.12 23.87
C GLU A 274 -4.84 8.95 24.79
N SER A 275 -5.19 9.24 26.05
CA SER A 275 -5.64 8.24 27.03
C SER A 275 -6.97 7.59 26.66
N ALA A 276 -7.81 8.24 25.86
CA ALA A 276 -9.08 7.69 25.40
C ALA A 276 -8.94 6.79 24.17
N ARG A 277 -7.77 6.78 23.52
CA ARG A 277 -7.48 5.88 22.40
C ARG A 277 -7.30 4.45 22.93
N PRO A 278 -7.99 3.43 22.38
CA PRO A 278 -7.83 2.05 22.82
C PRO A 278 -6.43 1.51 22.50
N ALA A 279 -5.98 0.51 23.25
CA ALA A 279 -4.81 -0.27 22.85
C ALA A 279 -5.11 -1.10 21.58
N MET A 280 -4.07 -1.44 20.80
CA MET A 280 -4.26 -2.28 19.61
C MET A 280 -4.82 -3.68 19.95
N GLY A 281 -4.53 -4.21 21.14
CA GLY A 281 -5.16 -5.43 21.66
C GLY A 281 -6.69 -5.33 21.73
N GLU A 282 -7.22 -4.23 22.28
CA GLU A 282 -8.66 -3.97 22.35
C GLU A 282 -9.29 -3.79 20.96
N ILE A 283 -8.56 -3.14 20.04
CA ILE A 283 -8.99 -2.94 18.64
C ILE A 283 -9.13 -4.30 17.95
N VAL A 284 -8.15 -5.19 18.09
CA VAL A 284 -8.20 -6.54 17.50
C VAL A 284 -9.38 -7.32 18.05
N VAL A 285 -9.55 -7.37 19.37
CA VAL A 285 -10.68 -8.06 20.02
C VAL A 285 -12.01 -7.49 19.54
N SER A 286 -12.11 -6.17 19.37
CA SER A 286 -13.30 -5.52 18.86
C SER A 286 -13.60 -5.99 17.43
N LEU A 287 -12.61 -5.97 16.53
CA LEU A 287 -12.77 -6.36 15.13
C LEU A 287 -13.06 -7.85 14.94
N GLU A 288 -12.47 -8.74 15.74
CA GLU A 288 -12.74 -10.18 15.70
C GLU A 288 -14.20 -10.50 16.06
N LYS A 289 -14.78 -9.72 16.99
CA LYS A 289 -16.23 -9.83 17.30
C LYS A 289 -17.13 -9.35 16.15
N LEU A 290 -16.60 -8.52 15.24
CA LEU A 290 -17.35 -8.00 14.09
C LEU A 290 -17.30 -8.92 12.88
N THR A 291 -16.33 -9.83 12.83
CA THR A 291 -16.22 -10.84 11.78
C THR A 291 -17.16 -11.98 12.09
N ILE A 292 -18.27 -12.05 11.35
CA ILE A 292 -19.26 -13.13 11.46
C ILE A 292 -18.69 -14.37 10.76
N GLY A 293 -18.22 -15.33 11.55
CA GLY A 293 -17.64 -16.60 11.10
C GLY A 293 -16.12 -16.67 11.27
N PRO A 294 -15.55 -17.86 11.54
CA PRO A 294 -14.11 -18.01 11.69
C PRO A 294 -13.43 -17.58 10.39
N ILE A 295 -12.58 -16.55 10.47
CA ILE A 295 -11.55 -16.37 9.46
C ILE A 295 -10.66 -17.60 9.60
N GLN A 296 -10.85 -18.58 8.72
CA GLN A 296 -9.79 -19.53 8.46
C GLN A 296 -8.65 -18.71 7.88
N LEU A 297 -7.67 -18.39 8.73
CA LEU A 297 -6.31 -18.14 8.28
C LEU A 297 -5.90 -19.43 7.59
N SER A 298 -6.19 -19.53 6.29
CA SER A 298 -5.97 -20.76 5.56
C SER A 298 -4.46 -21.00 5.51
N GLU A 299 -4.00 -22.03 6.23
CA GLU A 299 -2.81 -22.73 5.80
C GLU A 299 -3.08 -23.34 4.42
N PRO A 300 -2.13 -23.28 3.48
CA PRO A 300 -2.37 -23.66 2.11
C PRO A 300 -2.61 -25.17 2.01
N THR A 301 -3.83 -25.57 1.63
CA THR A 301 -4.09 -26.92 1.12
C THR A 301 -4.69 -26.85 -0.28
N ASN A 302 -4.11 -27.65 -1.17
CA ASN A 302 -4.17 -27.54 -2.64
C ASN A 302 -5.51 -27.92 -3.31
N SER A 303 -6.61 -28.04 -2.58
CA SER A 303 -7.83 -28.67 -3.13
C SER A 303 -8.86 -27.72 -3.73
N SER A 304 -8.85 -26.42 -3.40
CA SER A 304 -9.93 -25.50 -3.83
C SER A 304 -9.71 -24.87 -5.23
N PHE A 305 -8.57 -25.12 -5.89
CA PHE A 305 -8.22 -24.48 -7.16
C PHE A 305 -8.94 -25.05 -8.40
N ARG A 306 -9.46 -26.28 -8.34
CA ARG A 306 -10.10 -26.90 -9.53
C ARG A 306 -11.47 -26.29 -9.86
N ASP A 307 -12.24 -25.88 -8.84
CA ASP A 307 -13.62 -25.42 -9.06
C ASP A 307 -13.72 -23.99 -9.61
N ILE A 308 -12.69 -23.17 -9.39
CA ILE A 308 -12.64 -21.78 -9.89
C ILE A 308 -12.26 -21.75 -11.38
N ILE A 309 -11.35 -22.61 -11.83
CA ILE A 309 -10.90 -22.65 -13.24
C ILE A 309 -12.02 -23.15 -14.17
N VAL A 310 -12.81 -24.14 -13.76
CA VAL A 310 -13.92 -24.68 -14.56
C VAL A 310 -15.00 -23.60 -14.82
N LYS A 311 -15.24 -22.69 -13.86
CA LYS A 311 -16.16 -21.57 -14.05
C LYS A 311 -15.65 -20.48 -14.99
N MET A 312 -14.34 -20.24 -15.06
CA MET A 312 -13.77 -19.22 -15.96
C MET A 312 -13.67 -19.69 -17.42
N MET A 313 -13.51 -21.00 -17.67
CA MET A 313 -13.42 -21.52 -19.05
C MET A 313 -14.78 -21.68 -19.74
N GLY A 314 -15.90 -21.72 -19.01
CA GLY A 314 -17.25 -21.81 -19.56
C GLY A 314 -17.80 -20.51 -20.16
N PHE A 315 -17.22 -19.34 -19.83
CA PHE A 315 -17.73 -18.02 -20.25
C PHE A 315 -17.15 -17.49 -21.58
N ARG A 316 -16.21 -18.20 -22.21
CA ARG A 316 -15.53 -17.73 -23.43
C ARG A 316 -16.06 -18.29 -24.76
N LYS A 317 -17.19 -19.02 -24.75
CA LYS A 317 -17.88 -19.44 -25.98
C LYS A 317 -19.31 -18.92 -25.98
N PHE A 318 -19.54 -17.66 -26.35
CA PHE A 318 -20.77 -17.23 -27.03
C PHE A 318 -20.65 -15.77 -27.50
N ARG A 319 -21.08 -15.52 -28.75
CA ARG A 319 -21.18 -14.24 -29.50
C ARG A 319 -19.87 -13.80 -30.20
N PHE A 320 -19.76 -13.68 -31.52
CA PHE A 320 -20.76 -13.40 -32.57
C PHE A 320 -20.42 -14.15 -33.87
N GLY A 321 -21.42 -14.78 -34.47
CA GLY A 321 -21.50 -15.06 -35.91
C GLY A 321 -22.63 -14.21 -36.51
N GLY A 322 -22.50 -13.80 -37.78
CA GLY A 322 -23.55 -13.08 -38.51
C GLY A 322 -23.08 -12.38 -39.80
N THR A 323 -23.25 -13.12 -40.90
CA THR A 323 -23.22 -12.86 -42.37
C THR A 323 -23.84 -11.51 -42.86
N VAL A 324 -23.17 -10.78 -43.78
CA VAL A 324 -23.30 -10.70 -45.28
C VAL A 324 -24.31 -9.64 -45.80
N THR A 325 -23.88 -8.74 -46.71
CA THR A 325 -24.51 -8.49 -48.04
C THR A 325 -23.62 -7.65 -48.98
N LYS A 326 -23.71 -7.98 -50.28
CA LYS A 326 -22.96 -7.52 -51.48
C LYS A 326 -23.40 -6.15 -52.05
N SER A 327 -22.50 -5.51 -52.81
CA SER A 327 -22.65 -4.84 -54.14
C SER A 327 -21.62 -3.68 -54.25
N GLY A 328 -20.84 -3.39 -55.30
CA GLY A 328 -20.62 -3.88 -56.66
C GLY A 328 -19.98 -2.73 -57.48
N THR A 329 -18.90 -3.01 -58.26
CA THR A 329 -18.43 -2.36 -59.54
C THR A 329 -18.13 -0.83 -59.56
N CYS A 330 -17.20 -0.23 -60.34
CA CYS A 330 -16.24 -0.61 -61.39
C CYS A 330 -15.31 0.62 -61.71
N GLY A 331 -14.12 0.34 -62.28
CA GLY A 331 -13.34 1.17 -63.24
C GLY A 331 -12.54 2.36 -62.70
N ASP A 332 -11.51 2.88 -63.37
CA ASP A 332 -10.45 2.34 -64.24
C ASP A 332 -9.40 3.48 -64.40
N HIS A 333 -8.16 3.12 -64.74
CA HIS A 333 -7.14 3.90 -65.48
C HIS A 333 -6.38 5.15 -64.92
N ASP A 334 -5.07 4.93 -64.76
CA ASP A 334 -3.91 5.55 -65.48
C ASP A 334 -3.18 6.82 -64.98
N ARG A 335 -1.84 6.64 -64.87
CA ARG A 335 -0.67 7.53 -65.10
C ARG A 335 -0.52 8.92 -64.44
N GLY A 336 0.69 9.16 -63.92
CA GLY A 336 1.46 10.37 -64.26
C GLY A 336 2.08 11.16 -63.09
N SER A 337 3.40 11.02 -62.94
CA SER A 337 4.43 11.97 -62.48
C SER A 337 4.04 13.41 -62.07
N GLY A 338 4.71 13.94 -61.04
CA GLY A 338 4.97 15.39 -60.95
C GLY A 338 5.20 15.96 -59.56
N LEU A 339 6.28 16.71 -59.40
CA LEU A 339 6.82 17.30 -58.18
C LEU A 339 6.02 18.47 -57.57
N SER A 340 6.10 18.55 -56.24
CA SER A 340 6.34 19.74 -55.41
C SER A 340 5.23 20.74 -55.03
N THR A 341 5.42 21.25 -53.80
CA THR A 341 4.89 22.48 -53.16
C THR A 341 3.53 22.44 -52.43
N ASN A 342 3.64 22.09 -51.14
CA ASN A 342 3.12 22.79 -49.95
C ASN A 342 2.06 23.91 -50.13
N SER A 343 0.85 23.64 -49.61
CA SER A 343 -0.03 24.47 -48.76
C SER A 343 -1.43 23.84 -48.76
N GLY A 344 -2.23 23.69 -47.70
CA GLY A 344 -2.10 23.90 -46.26
C GLY A 344 -3.38 23.38 -45.54
N SER A 345 -3.31 23.39 -44.21
CA SER A 345 -4.41 23.37 -43.21
C SER A 345 -4.91 22.02 -42.62
N ILE A 346 -4.72 21.96 -41.28
CA ILE A 346 -5.57 21.38 -40.21
C ILE A 346 -5.67 19.85 -40.11
N SER A 347 -4.98 19.28 -39.12
CA SER A 347 -5.63 18.35 -38.16
C SER A 347 -4.87 18.21 -36.84
N LYS A 348 -5.65 18.48 -35.78
CA LYS A 348 -5.61 18.05 -34.38
C LYS A 348 -4.48 17.09 -33.94
N GLY A 349 -3.69 17.59 -32.97
CA GLY A 349 -3.56 16.99 -31.64
C GLY A 349 -2.64 15.78 -31.48
N THR A 350 -1.43 16.01 -30.95
CA THR A 350 -0.77 15.21 -29.90
C THR A 350 0.48 15.99 -29.45
N LEU A 351 0.46 16.59 -28.25
CA LEU A 351 1.66 17.15 -27.61
C LEU A 351 1.87 16.41 -26.28
N LEU A 352 3.06 15.83 -26.17
CA LEU A 352 3.56 15.05 -25.05
C LEU A 352 3.67 15.91 -23.78
N VAL A 353 3.00 15.47 -22.71
CA VAL A 353 3.17 16.02 -21.36
C VAL A 353 4.47 15.45 -20.76
N ARG A 354 5.58 16.12 -21.06
CA ARG A 354 6.72 16.25 -20.15
C ARG A 354 6.68 17.67 -19.59
N GLU A 355 7.07 17.83 -18.32
CA GLU A 355 7.17 19.09 -17.55
C GLU A 355 5.91 19.55 -16.80
N ILE A 356 5.65 18.96 -15.62
CA ILE A 356 5.18 19.63 -14.38
C ILE A 356 5.58 18.64 -13.25
N LEU A 357 6.49 18.86 -12.29
CA LEU A 357 6.58 19.91 -11.27
C LEU A 357 8.04 19.98 -10.76
N ALA A 358 8.76 21.03 -11.13
CA ALA A 358 9.73 21.68 -10.26
C ALA A 358 9.11 23.02 -9.84
N ASP A 359 9.50 23.54 -8.68
CA ASP A 359 9.04 24.80 -8.03
C ASP A 359 7.92 24.69 -6.99
N ILE A 360 8.29 24.20 -5.80
CA ILE A 360 7.87 24.82 -4.54
C ILE A 360 9.08 24.84 -3.59
N THR A 361 9.94 25.86 -3.72
CA THR A 361 10.77 26.38 -2.63
C THR A 361 11.24 27.78 -3.01
N LEU A 362 10.58 28.81 -2.44
CA LEU A 362 11.15 30.09 -1.99
C LEU A 362 10.01 31.09 -1.73
N LYS A 363 9.61 31.20 -0.46
CA LYS A 363 9.46 32.45 0.29
C LYS A 363 9.40 32.15 1.78
#